data_AF-G2E8U2-F1
#
_entry.id   AF-G2E8U2-F1
#
_cell.length_a   1.000
_cell.length_b   1.000
_cell.length_c   1.000
_cell.angle_alpha   90.00
_cell.angle_beta   90.00
_cell.angle_gamma   90.00
#
_symmetry.space_group_name_H-M   'P 1'
#
loop_
_entity.id
_entity.type
_entity.pdbx_description
1 polymer ?
#
loop_
_entity_poly.entity_id
_entity_poly.type
_entity_poly.pdbx_seq_one_letter_code
_entity_poly.pdbx_strand_id
1 'polypeptide(L)'
;DASRRPQAVEFEYTRHGTQALIANFEVATGQILAPSIGDTRTEADFLAHLTATVDTDPQGEWIFICDQLNIHQSASLVEFVAQRCEIKTDLGHKGQDGILKSMASRAAFLQDSHAPHPLRLYPQALLLAQPSRDLVRHSDPTATQARTVLIYRGAQSTDPRIR
;
A
#
# COMPACT_ATOMS: atom_id res chain seq x y z
N ASP A 1 31.30 -10.96 53.40
CA ASP A 1 31.47 -10.73 51.95
C ASP A 1 30.29 -9.89 51.48
N ALA A 2 30.49 -8.58 51.37
CA ALA A 2 29.45 -7.61 51.07
C ALA A 2 29.97 -6.66 50.00
N SER A 3 29.56 -6.84 48.74
CA SER A 3 29.50 -5.75 47.74
C SER A 3 28.93 -6.14 46.38
N ARG A 4 27.90 -7.00 46.29
CA ARG A 4 27.15 -7.13 45.02
C ARG A 4 26.23 -5.92 44.87
N ARG A 5 26.77 -4.82 44.34
CA ARG A 5 25.96 -3.65 43.94
C ARG A 5 25.30 -3.95 42.59
N PRO A 6 23.99 -3.75 42.44
CA PRO A 6 23.35 -3.84 41.13
C PRO A 6 23.96 -2.79 40.19
N GLN A 7 24.40 -3.24 39.02
CA GLN A 7 24.95 -2.38 37.98
C GLN A 7 23.80 -1.75 37.21
N ALA A 8 23.74 -0.42 37.18
CA ALA A 8 22.84 0.30 36.28
C ALA A 8 23.40 0.18 34.85
N VAL A 9 22.62 -0.38 33.94
CA VAL A 9 22.91 -0.38 32.51
C VAL A 9 22.07 0.73 31.91
N GLU A 10 22.70 1.84 31.55
CA GLU A 10 22.04 2.93 30.85
C GLU A 10 21.98 2.60 29.35
N PHE A 11 20.77 2.62 28.79
CA PHE A 11 20.55 2.49 27.36
C PHE A 11 20.38 3.90 26.78
N GLU A 12 21.38 4.35 26.04
CA GLU A 12 21.28 5.60 25.30
C GLU A 12 20.43 5.37 24.04
N TYR A 13 19.27 6.02 23.97
CA TYR A 13 18.38 5.97 22.83
C TYR A 13 18.58 7.21 21.96
N THR A 14 19.26 7.06 20.82
CA THR A 14 19.37 8.12 19.82
C THR A 14 18.07 8.21 19.01
N ARG A 15 17.37 9.35 19.11
CA ARG A 15 16.15 9.61 18.30
C ARG A 15 16.54 10.13 16.92
N HIS A 16 16.20 9.37 15.88
CA HIS A 16 16.43 9.74 14.48
C HIS A 16 15.30 10.59 13.85
N GLY A 17 14.48 11.28 14.66
CA GLY A 17 13.31 12.02 14.19
C GLY A 17 12.08 11.14 13.96
N THR A 18 11.08 11.66 13.24
CA THR A 18 9.84 10.93 12.93
C THR A 18 9.98 10.19 11.61
N GLN A 19 9.92 8.86 11.65
CA GLN A 19 9.89 8.02 10.44
C GLN A 19 8.45 7.72 10.00
N ALA A 20 8.27 7.55 8.70
CA ALA A 20 7.05 7.08 8.06
C ALA A 20 7.13 5.57 7.81
N LEU A 21 6.10 4.85 8.22
CA LEU A 21 5.87 3.45 7.90
C LEU A 21 4.72 3.35 6.88
N ILE A 22 4.99 2.67 5.76
CA ILE A 22 3.98 2.19 4.82
C ILE A 22 3.98 0.67 4.94
N ALA A 23 2.88 0.11 5.46
CA ALA A 23 2.76 -1.32 5.69
C ALA A 23 1.55 -1.89 4.96
N ASN A 24 1.71 -3.11 4.47
CA ASN A 24 0.72 -3.83 3.72
C ASN A 24 0.44 -5.17 4.39
N PHE A 25 -0.84 -5.51 4.54
CA PHE A 25 -1.30 -6.73 5.20
C PHE A 25 -2.02 -7.61 4.18
N GLU A 26 -1.44 -8.75 3.85
CA GLU A 26 -2.10 -9.73 3.00
C GLU A 26 -3.26 -10.36 3.76
N VAL A 27 -4.48 -10.16 3.27
CA VAL A 27 -5.71 -10.51 4.00
C VAL A 27 -5.84 -12.03 4.20
N ALA A 28 -5.42 -12.83 3.21
CA ALA A 28 -5.60 -14.28 3.25
C ALA A 28 -4.69 -14.96 4.29
N THR A 29 -3.46 -14.48 4.45
CA THR A 29 -2.44 -15.12 5.31
C THR A 29 -2.21 -14.36 6.61
N GLY A 30 -2.62 -13.10 6.66
CA GLY A 30 -2.31 -12.17 7.73
C GLY A 30 -0.83 -11.75 7.80
N GLN A 31 -0.06 -11.96 6.73
CA GLN A 31 1.35 -11.62 6.68
C GLN A 31 1.58 -10.19 6.20
N ILE A 32 2.70 -9.60 6.64
CA ILE A 32 3.20 -8.34 6.11
C ILE A 32 4.23 -8.69 5.04
N LEU A 33 3.95 -8.40 3.76
CA LEU A 33 4.78 -8.89 2.65
C LEU A 33 6.01 -8.02 2.38
N ALA A 34 5.90 -6.68 2.45
CA ALA A 34 7.00 -5.78 2.10
C ALA A 34 6.85 -4.39 2.75
N PRO A 35 6.93 -4.27 4.09
CA PRO A 35 6.78 -2.99 4.74
C PRO A 35 7.93 -2.05 4.38
N SER A 36 7.65 -0.78 4.18
CA SER A 36 8.65 0.25 3.87
C SER A 36 8.72 1.28 4.99
N ILE A 37 9.94 1.58 5.45
CA ILE A 37 10.21 2.61 6.45
C ILE A 37 11.14 3.64 5.82
N GLY A 38 10.81 4.92 5.98
CA GLY A 38 11.63 6.03 5.48
C GLY A 38 11.35 7.32 6.23
N ASP A 39 12.03 8.40 5.85
CA ASP A 39 11.88 9.70 6.52
C ASP A 39 10.66 10.47 6.02
N THR A 40 10.15 10.14 4.83
CA THR A 40 9.05 10.83 4.17
C THR A 40 7.90 9.90 3.82
N ARG A 41 6.74 10.51 3.52
CA ARG A 41 5.58 9.83 2.96
C ARG A 41 5.06 10.62 1.77
N THR A 42 5.73 10.44 0.64
CA THR A 42 5.44 11.08 -0.64
C THR A 42 4.74 10.13 -1.60
N GLU A 43 4.29 10.67 -2.73
CA GLU A 43 3.82 9.87 -3.88
C GLU A 43 4.89 8.87 -4.35
N ALA A 44 6.17 9.29 -4.37
CA ALA A 44 7.27 8.43 -4.78
C ALA A 44 7.51 7.29 -3.79
N ASP A 45 7.44 7.57 -2.48
CA ASP A 45 7.59 6.56 -1.44
C ASP A 45 6.49 5.49 -1.55
N PHE A 46 5.26 5.91 -1.84
CA PHE A 46 4.15 4.99 -2.02
C PHE A 46 4.27 4.14 -3.29
N LEU A 47 4.68 4.72 -4.41
CA LEU A 47 4.95 3.97 -5.63
C LEU A 47 6.07 2.94 -5.43
N ALA A 48 7.15 3.31 -4.75
CA ALA A 48 8.27 2.41 -4.45
C ALA A 48 7.79 1.23 -3.59
N HIS A 49 6.97 1.50 -2.56
CA HIS A 49 6.38 0.46 -1.72
C HIS A 49 5.49 -0.52 -2.51
N LEU A 50 4.64 -0.02 -3.40
CA LEU A 50 3.79 -0.83 -4.26
C LEU A 50 4.60 -1.67 -5.24
N THR A 51 5.61 -1.07 -5.86
CA THR A 51 6.52 -1.76 -6.79
C THR A 51 7.21 -2.92 -6.08
N ALA A 52 7.80 -2.67 -4.91
CA ALA A 52 8.44 -3.71 -4.11
C ALA A 52 7.47 -4.84 -3.72
N THR A 53 6.22 -4.51 -3.39
CA THR A 53 5.19 -5.51 -3.06
C THR A 53 4.83 -6.36 -4.28
N VAL A 54 4.54 -5.74 -5.43
CA VAL A 54 4.19 -6.44 -6.67
C VAL A 54 5.35 -7.31 -7.16
N ASP A 55 6.58 -6.87 -6.98
CA ASP A 55 7.76 -7.65 -7.39
C ASP A 55 8.00 -8.91 -6.54
N THR A 56 7.30 -9.06 -5.40
CA THR A 56 7.29 -10.34 -4.66
C THR A 56 6.55 -11.46 -5.40
N ASP A 57 5.60 -11.11 -6.28
CA ASP A 57 4.94 -12.02 -7.22
C ASP A 57 4.58 -11.26 -8.50
N PRO A 58 5.54 -11.13 -9.45
CA PRO A 58 5.37 -10.36 -10.68
C PRO A 58 4.24 -10.82 -11.60
N GLN A 59 3.80 -12.07 -11.46
CA GLN A 59 2.74 -12.68 -12.27
C GLN A 59 1.44 -12.81 -11.48
N GLY A 60 1.46 -12.45 -10.18
CA GLY A 60 0.30 -12.50 -9.31
C GLY A 60 -0.75 -11.46 -9.68
N GLU A 61 -2.00 -11.80 -9.39
CA GLU A 61 -3.08 -10.83 -9.35
C GLU A 61 -3.11 -10.14 -7.99
N TRP A 62 -3.19 -8.81 -7.99
CA TRP A 62 -3.12 -7.98 -6.79
C TRP A 62 -4.33 -7.08 -6.69
N ILE A 63 -4.95 -7.06 -5.50
CA ILE A 63 -5.99 -6.11 -5.13
C ILE A 63 -5.50 -5.32 -3.92
N PHE A 64 -5.15 -4.06 -4.12
CA PHE A 64 -4.77 -3.15 -3.04
C PHE A 64 -5.98 -2.34 -2.59
N ILE A 65 -6.20 -2.31 -1.28
CA ILE A 65 -7.23 -1.49 -0.64
C ILE A 65 -6.52 -0.47 0.24
N CYS A 66 -6.72 0.81 -0.07
CA CYS A 66 -6.00 1.91 0.56
C CYS A 66 -6.95 2.83 1.35
N ASP A 67 -6.38 3.59 2.29
CA ASP A 67 -7.09 4.71 2.93
C ASP A 67 -7.34 5.85 1.93
N GLN A 68 -8.15 6.86 2.29
CA GLN A 68 -8.60 7.89 1.36
C GLN A 68 -7.59 9.06 1.22
N LEU A 69 -6.35 8.77 0.82
CA LEU A 69 -5.33 9.79 0.55
C LEU A 69 -5.16 10.05 -0.95
N ASN A 70 -4.88 11.31 -1.30
CA ASN A 70 -4.69 11.73 -2.68
C ASN A 70 -3.51 11.02 -3.37
N ILE A 71 -2.50 10.59 -2.60
CA ILE A 71 -1.31 9.89 -3.12
C ILE A 71 -1.65 8.54 -3.77
N HIS A 72 -2.77 7.91 -3.36
CA HIS A 72 -3.23 6.64 -3.94
C HIS A 72 -3.94 6.80 -5.28
N GLN A 73 -4.15 8.05 -5.72
CA GLN A 73 -4.79 8.41 -6.99
C GLN A 73 -3.80 9.19 -7.86
N SER A 74 -2.50 8.96 -7.71
CA SER A 74 -1.47 9.69 -8.43
C SER A 74 -1.42 9.32 -9.92
N ALA A 75 -0.79 10.20 -10.72
CA ALA A 75 -0.53 9.90 -12.12
C ALA A 75 0.53 8.79 -12.26
N SER A 76 1.55 8.82 -11.40
CA SER A 76 2.63 7.83 -11.39
C SER A 76 2.13 6.40 -11.12
N LEU A 77 1.08 6.23 -10.31
CA LEU A 77 0.43 4.92 -10.12
C LEU A 77 -0.32 4.45 -11.37
N VAL A 78 -1.02 5.35 -12.07
CA VAL A 78 -1.70 5.00 -13.32
C VAL A 78 -0.69 4.56 -14.37
N GLU A 79 0.40 5.31 -14.53
CA GLU A 79 1.50 4.99 -15.44
C GLU A 79 2.15 3.65 -15.08
N PHE A 80 2.42 3.41 -13.78
CA PHE A 80 2.94 2.14 -13.29
C PHE A 80 2.01 0.96 -13.60
N VAL A 81 0.72 1.06 -13.32
CA VAL A 81 -0.26 0.02 -13.61
C VAL A 81 -0.36 -0.24 -15.12
N ALA A 82 -0.40 0.83 -15.92
CA ALA A 82 -0.46 0.70 -17.38
C ALA A 82 0.78 -0.02 -17.93
N GLN A 83 1.97 0.33 -17.44
CA GLN A 83 3.21 -0.34 -17.81
C GLN A 83 3.22 -1.81 -17.36
N ARG A 84 2.89 -2.08 -16.09
CA ARG A 84 2.97 -3.43 -15.50
C ARG A 84 1.96 -4.40 -16.09
N CYS A 85 0.82 -3.89 -16.53
CA CYS A 85 -0.26 -4.66 -17.14
C CYS A 85 -0.26 -4.58 -18.68
N GLU A 86 0.78 -3.98 -19.29
CA GLU A 86 0.91 -3.82 -20.74
C GLU A 86 -0.29 -3.13 -21.43
N ILE A 87 -0.93 -2.20 -20.73
CA ILE A 87 -2.09 -1.45 -21.23
C ILE A 87 -1.60 -0.38 -22.20
N LYS A 88 -2.02 -0.47 -23.46
CA LYS A 88 -1.58 0.42 -24.56
C LYS A 88 -2.46 1.66 -24.77
N THR A 89 -3.46 1.85 -23.91
CA THR A 89 -4.37 3.00 -23.99
C THR A 89 -3.62 4.30 -23.77
N ASP A 90 -3.95 5.33 -24.54
CA ASP A 90 -3.44 6.68 -24.30
C ASP A 90 -3.95 7.21 -22.96
N LEU A 91 -3.02 7.53 -22.06
CA LEU A 91 -3.33 8.00 -20.71
C LEU A 91 -3.67 9.50 -20.68
N GLY A 92 -3.29 10.26 -21.71
CA GLY A 92 -3.38 11.72 -21.73
C GLY A 92 -2.34 12.42 -20.85
N HIS A 93 -2.53 13.71 -20.61
CA HIS A 93 -1.62 14.58 -19.86
C HIS A 93 -2.19 14.93 -18.48
N LYS A 94 -1.35 14.80 -17.45
CA LYS A 94 -1.73 15.09 -16.04
C LYS A 94 -2.36 16.48 -15.92
N GLY A 95 -3.59 16.52 -15.41
CA GLY A 95 -4.32 17.77 -15.18
C GLY A 95 -5.03 18.37 -16.41
N GLN A 96 -4.88 17.78 -17.60
CA GLN A 96 -5.39 18.37 -18.85
C GLN A 96 -6.45 17.49 -19.51
N ASP A 97 -6.09 16.27 -19.89
CA ASP A 97 -6.93 15.35 -20.67
C ASP A 97 -6.70 13.88 -20.32
N GLY A 98 -7.53 13.02 -20.90
CA GLY A 98 -7.46 11.57 -20.72
C GLY A 98 -7.68 11.09 -19.28
N ILE A 99 -7.10 9.92 -18.98
CA ILE A 99 -7.15 9.27 -17.67
C ILE A 99 -6.40 10.13 -16.64
N LEU A 100 -5.29 10.76 -17.02
CA LEU A 100 -4.46 11.57 -16.11
C LEU A 100 -5.06 12.95 -15.77
N LYS A 101 -6.16 13.36 -16.43
CA LYS A 101 -6.82 14.66 -16.23
C LYS A 101 -7.16 14.98 -14.77
N SER A 102 -7.81 14.07 -14.08
CA SER A 102 -8.39 14.34 -12.75
C SER A 102 -8.09 13.21 -11.78
N MET A 103 -8.26 13.45 -10.49
CA MET A 103 -8.15 12.36 -9.50
C MET A 103 -9.24 11.30 -9.71
N ALA A 104 -10.47 11.73 -10.01
CA ALA A 104 -11.59 10.83 -10.27
C ALA A 104 -11.34 9.89 -11.46
N SER A 105 -10.81 10.42 -12.57
CA SER A 105 -10.47 9.60 -13.75
C SER A 105 -9.32 8.65 -13.47
N ARG A 106 -8.30 9.07 -12.71
CA ARG A 106 -7.21 8.18 -12.27
C ARG A 106 -7.73 7.08 -11.35
N ALA A 107 -8.57 7.41 -10.37
CA ALA A 107 -9.18 6.42 -9.48
C ALA A 107 -10.04 5.40 -10.22
N ALA A 108 -10.84 5.84 -11.19
CA ALA A 108 -11.66 4.95 -12.01
C ALA A 108 -10.80 3.96 -12.81
N PHE A 109 -9.69 4.42 -13.39
CA PHE A 109 -8.73 3.55 -14.07
C PHE A 109 -8.13 2.51 -13.11
N LEU A 110 -7.62 2.96 -11.95
CA LEU A 110 -6.97 2.10 -10.97
C LEU A 110 -7.89 1.01 -10.38
N GLN A 111 -9.20 1.30 -10.27
CA GLN A 111 -10.22 0.40 -9.71
C GLN A 111 -10.77 -0.63 -10.69
N ASP A 112 -10.23 -0.71 -11.92
CA ASP A 112 -10.75 -1.59 -12.97
C ASP A 112 -12.16 -1.18 -13.44
N SER A 113 -12.39 0.12 -13.62
CA SER A 113 -13.67 0.60 -14.19
C SER A 113 -13.69 0.61 -15.72
N HIS A 114 -12.54 0.43 -16.36
CA HIS A 114 -12.39 0.58 -17.82
C HIS A 114 -12.06 -0.75 -18.54
N ALA A 115 -11.22 -1.62 -17.98
CA ALA A 115 -10.92 -2.94 -18.51
C ALA A 115 -10.17 -3.82 -17.48
N PRO A 116 -10.51 -5.12 -17.36
CA PRO A 116 -9.90 -6.01 -16.38
C PRO A 116 -8.38 -6.14 -16.57
N HIS A 117 -7.64 -5.85 -15.50
CA HIS A 117 -6.19 -6.01 -15.40
C HIS A 117 -5.80 -6.63 -14.04
N PRO A 118 -4.65 -7.32 -13.95
CA PRO A 118 -4.28 -8.10 -12.76
C PRO A 118 -3.92 -7.24 -11.54
N LEU A 119 -3.57 -5.97 -11.71
CA LEU A 119 -3.15 -5.07 -10.62
C LEU A 119 -4.18 -3.98 -10.36
N ARG A 120 -5.05 -4.15 -9.35
CA ARG A 120 -6.16 -3.24 -9.03
C ARG A 120 -5.91 -2.49 -7.74
N LEU A 121 -6.19 -1.18 -7.72
CA LEU A 121 -6.07 -0.34 -6.53
C LEU A 121 -7.42 0.34 -6.25
N TYR A 122 -7.90 0.18 -5.02
CA TYR A 122 -9.08 0.82 -4.47
C TYR A 122 -8.64 1.95 -3.51
N PRO A 123 -8.43 3.18 -4.02
CA PRO A 123 -7.93 4.34 -3.27
C PRO A 123 -8.96 4.94 -2.29
N GLN A 124 -10.15 4.37 -2.24
CA GLN A 124 -11.17 4.71 -1.26
C GLN A 124 -11.80 3.41 -0.80
N ALA A 125 -11.33 2.89 0.32
CA ALA A 125 -11.98 1.78 1.00
C ALA A 125 -13.33 2.24 1.58
N LEU A 126 -14.39 2.18 0.78
CA LEU A 126 -15.73 2.04 1.33
C LEU A 126 -15.87 0.55 1.65
N LEU A 127 -15.82 0.18 2.94
CA LEU A 127 -16.21 -1.14 3.39
C LEU A 127 -17.72 -1.29 3.18
N LEU A 128 -18.15 -1.40 1.92
CA LEU A 128 -19.52 -1.74 1.59
C LEU A 128 -19.63 -3.23 1.91
N ALA A 129 -20.39 -3.55 2.97
CA ALA A 129 -20.96 -4.87 3.12
C ALA A 129 -21.91 -5.11 1.93
N GLN A 130 -21.36 -5.44 0.76
CA GLN A 130 -22.13 -5.89 -0.38
C GLN A 130 -22.37 -7.38 -0.19
N PRO A 131 -23.63 -7.84 0.00
CA PRO A 131 -23.94 -9.22 0.39
C PRO A 131 -23.65 -10.27 -0.71
N SER A 132 -23.03 -9.90 -1.82
CA SER A 132 -22.82 -10.79 -2.98
C SER A 132 -21.46 -10.64 -3.67
N ARG A 133 -20.50 -9.91 -3.06
CA ARG A 133 -19.09 -9.96 -3.45
C ARG A 133 -18.26 -10.38 -2.24
N ASP A 134 -18.09 -11.69 -2.07
CA ASP A 134 -16.99 -12.23 -1.26
C ASP A 134 -15.66 -11.72 -1.83
N LEU A 135 -15.17 -10.59 -1.33
CA LEU A 135 -13.81 -10.08 -1.59
C LEU A 135 -12.76 -10.88 -0.80
N VAL A 136 -13.22 -11.73 0.12
CA VAL A 136 -12.42 -12.70 0.87
C VAL A 136 -13.11 -14.05 0.73
N ARG A 137 -12.82 -14.78 -0.35
CA ARG A 137 -13.28 -16.17 -0.48
C ARG A 137 -12.35 -17.08 0.31
N HIS A 138 -12.95 -17.96 1.10
CA HIS A 138 -12.23 -19.06 1.74
C HIS A 138 -11.56 -19.96 0.68
N SER A 139 -10.37 -20.41 1.04
CA SER A 139 -9.37 -21.08 0.22
C SER A 139 -9.86 -22.31 -0.53
N ASP A 140 -9.63 -22.32 -1.85
CA ASP A 140 -9.62 -23.51 -2.71
C ASP A 140 -8.17 -23.68 -3.23
N PRO A 141 -7.43 -24.73 -2.84
CA PRO A 141 -5.97 -24.81 -3.02
C PRO A 141 -5.50 -24.97 -4.47
N THR A 142 -6.41 -24.93 -5.45
CA THR A 142 -6.10 -25.08 -6.88
C THR A 142 -6.50 -23.88 -7.74
N ALA A 143 -7.17 -22.86 -7.17
CA ALA A 143 -7.52 -21.65 -7.91
C ALA A 143 -6.43 -20.58 -7.70
N THR A 144 -5.91 -20.02 -8.81
CA THR A 144 -5.12 -18.78 -8.74
C THR A 144 -6.06 -17.66 -8.28
N GLN A 145 -6.04 -17.34 -6.99
CA GLN A 145 -6.84 -16.27 -6.40
C GLN A 145 -6.00 -14.99 -6.30
N ALA A 146 -6.62 -13.85 -6.60
CA ALA A 146 -5.98 -12.55 -6.43
C ALA A 146 -5.63 -12.30 -4.95
N ARG A 147 -4.40 -11.83 -4.71
CA ARG A 147 -3.93 -11.46 -3.37
C ARG A 147 -4.52 -10.10 -2.99
N THR A 148 -5.39 -10.11 -1.99
CA THR A 148 -5.94 -8.88 -1.41
C THR A 148 -5.00 -8.36 -0.33
N VAL A 149 -4.59 -7.11 -0.46
CA VAL A 149 -3.65 -6.44 0.43
C VAL A 149 -4.26 -5.14 0.95
N LEU A 150 -4.35 -5.02 2.27
CA LEU A 150 -4.78 -3.79 2.95
C LEU A 150 -3.54 -2.94 3.25
N ILE A 151 -3.50 -1.71 2.76
CA ILE A 151 -2.43 -0.78 3.09
C ILE A 151 -2.93 0.17 4.18
N TYR A 152 -2.29 0.10 5.34
CA TYR A 152 -2.63 0.91 6.51
C TYR A 152 -1.59 1.97 6.78
N ARG A 153 -2.05 3.07 7.38
CA ARG A 153 -1.19 4.05 8.03
C ARG A 153 -0.55 3.43 9.28
N GLY A 154 0.78 3.42 9.34
CA GLY A 154 1.50 3.39 10.62
C GLY A 154 1.35 4.73 11.36
N ALA A 155 1.04 4.68 12.66
CA ALA A 155 0.99 5.89 13.48
C ALA A 155 2.35 6.60 13.48
N GLN A 156 2.34 7.93 13.38
CA GLN A 156 3.52 8.74 13.68
C GLN A 156 3.72 8.70 15.19
N SER A 157 4.81 8.09 15.66
CA SER A 157 5.12 8.10 17.09
C SER A 157 5.61 9.49 17.49
N THR A 158 4.75 10.22 18.20
CA THR A 158 5.07 11.43 18.94
C THR A 158 4.73 11.20 20.41
N ASP A 159 5.38 10.26 21.10
CA ASP A 159 5.21 10.14 22.54
C ASP A 159 6.34 10.85 23.32
N PRO A 160 6.04 12.01 23.96
CA PRO A 160 6.97 12.71 24.82
C PRO A 160 7.04 12.15 26.26
N ARG A 161 6.28 11.10 26.63
CA ARG A 161 6.13 10.63 28.01
C ARG A 161 7.10 9.53 28.45
N ILE A 162 8.08 9.17 27.63
CA ILE A 162 9.21 8.34 28.06
C ILE A 162 10.42 9.27 28.21
N ARG A 163 10.57 9.82 29.42
CA ARG A 163 11.78 10.47 29.93
C ARG A 163 12.20 9.74 31.20
#